data_AF-A0A952A2K5-F1
#
_entry.id   AF-A0A952A2K5-F1
#
_cell.length_a   1.000
_cell.length_b   1.000
_cell.length_c   1.000
_cell.angle_alpha   90.00
_cell.angle_beta   90.00
_cell.angle_gamma   90.00
#
_symmetry.space_group_name_H-M   'P 1'
#
loop_
_entity.id
_entity.type
_entity.pdbx_description
1 polymer ?
#
loop_
_entity_poly.entity_id
_entity_poly.type
_entity_poly.pdbx_seq_one_letter_code
_entity_poly.pdbx_strand_id
1 'polypeptide(L)' 'VKHSGEGQWTVETAKELKVPVPIIEGSLQFRIDSQNRPSYTGQVVSVLRNEFGGHEVKR' A
#
# COMPACT_ATOMS: atom_id res chain seq x y z
N VAL A 1 -5.31 9.72 1.79
CA VAL A 1 -4.11 9.91 0.94
C VAL A 1 -4.23 9.08 -0.34
N LYS A 2 -4.44 9.71 -1.50
CA LYS A 2 -4.32 9.05 -2.82
C LYS A 2 -2.83 8.84 -3.11
N HIS A 3 -2.44 7.70 -3.66
CA HIS A 3 -1.06 7.45 -4.07
C HIS A 3 -0.85 8.12 -5.43
N SER A 4 0.20 8.91 -5.59
CA SER A 4 0.50 9.65 -6.83
C SER A 4 1.02 8.75 -7.95
N GLY A 5 1.20 7.45 -7.67
CA GLY A 5 1.62 6.46 -8.66
C GLY A 5 3.13 6.27 -8.75
N GLU A 6 3.93 7.01 -7.99
CA GLU A 6 5.41 6.93 -8.09
C GLU A 6 5.94 5.55 -7.72
N GLY A 7 5.29 4.86 -6.77
CA GLY A 7 5.64 3.48 -6.41
C GLY A 7 5.41 2.50 -7.56
N GLN A 8 4.33 2.68 -8.32
CA GLN A 8 4.05 1.86 -9.50
C GLN A 8 5.05 2.17 -10.62
N TRP A 9 5.25 3.46 -10.92
CA TRP A 9 6.23 3.90 -11.91
C TRP A 9 7.63 3.37 -11.59
N THR A 10 8.06 3.41 -10.32
CA THR A 10 9.37 2.88 -9.89
C THR A 10 9.52 1.39 -10.18
N VAL A 11 8.48 0.59 -9.91
CA VAL A 11 8.50 -0.86 -10.18
C VAL A 11 8.51 -1.14 -11.69
N GLU A 12 7.76 -0.38 -12.48
CA GLU A 12 7.72 -0.49 -13.94
C GLU A 12 9.08 -0.13 -14.56
N THR A 13 9.68 1.01 -14.19
CA THR A 13 11.02 1.41 -14.65
C THR A 13 12.08 0.40 -14.23
N ALA A 14 12.01 -0.15 -13.01
CA ALA A 14 12.95 -1.18 -12.58
C ALA A 14 12.86 -2.46 -13.44
N LYS A 15 11.66 -2.84 -13.89
CA LYS A 15 11.45 -3.97 -14.82
C LYS A 15 12.08 -3.70 -16.20
N GLU A 16 11.89 -2.50 -16.74
CA GLU A 16 12.51 -2.07 -18.01
C GLU A 16 14.05 -2.10 -17.95
N LEU A 17 14.61 -1.63 -16.83
CA LEU A 17 16.06 -1.59 -16.60
C LEU A 17 16.63 -2.93 -16.12
N LYS A 18 15.80 -3.95 -15.92
CA LYS A 18 16.17 -5.27 -15.36
C LYS A 18 16.86 -5.17 -13.99
N VAL A 19 16.44 -4.21 -13.17
CA VAL A 19 16.93 -4.02 -11.80
C VAL A 19 15.95 -4.69 -10.82
N PRO A 20 16.42 -5.63 -9.97
CA PRO A 20 15.54 -6.26 -8.99
C PRO A 20 15.19 -5.27 -7.87
N VAL A 21 13.88 -5.07 -7.63
CA VAL A 21 13.35 -4.19 -6.57
C VAL A 21 12.35 -4.91 -5.64
N PRO A 22 12.73 -6.07 -5.06
CA PRO A 22 11.78 -6.97 -4.39
C PRO A 22 11.02 -6.32 -3.22
N ILE A 23 11.67 -5.42 -2.48
CA ILE A 23 11.06 -4.74 -1.34
C ILE A 23 10.03 -3.69 -1.79
N ILE A 24 10.34 -2.93 -2.84
CA ILE A 24 9.44 -1.90 -3.36
C ILE A 24 8.24 -2.56 -4.02
N GLU A 25 8.46 -3.60 -4.83
CA GLU A 25 7.39 -4.38 -5.47
C GLU A 25 6.49 -5.06 -4.44
N GLY A 26 7.07 -5.72 -3.42
CA GLY A 26 6.30 -6.32 -2.35
C GLY A 26 5.48 -5.30 -1.54
N SER A 27 6.06 -4.13 -1.27
CA SER A 27 5.36 -3.04 -0.56
C SER A 27 4.19 -2.47 -1.38
N LEU A 28 4.38 -2.33 -2.69
CA LEU A 28 3.33 -1.91 -3.61
C LEU A 28 2.20 -2.94 -3.67
N GLN A 29 2.55 -4.22 -3.80
CA GLN A 29 1.57 -5.31 -3.85
C GLN A 29 0.75 -5.40 -2.56
N PHE A 30 1.41 -5.35 -1.39
CA PHE A 30 0.72 -5.35 -0.09
C PHE A 30 -0.29 -4.20 0.02
N ARG A 31 0.07 -3.02 -0.48
CA ARG A 31 -0.82 -1.86 -0.49
C ARG A 31 -2.04 -2.07 -1.39
N ILE A 32 -1.86 -2.62 -2.58
CA ILE A 32 -2.95 -2.95 -3.51
C ILE A 32 -3.89 -3.98 -2.86
N ASP A 33 -3.32 -5.03 -2.24
CA ASP A 33 -4.07 -6.07 -1.57
C ASP A 33 -4.87 -5.52 -0.37
N SER A 34 -4.26 -4.63 0.41
CA SER A 34 -4.94 -3.96 1.53
C SER A 34 -6.15 -3.11 1.09
N GLN A 35 -6.19 -2.63 -0.15
CA GLN A 35 -7.32 -1.87 -0.69
C GLN A 35 -8.40 -2.78 -1.27
N ASN A 36 -8.00 -3.83 -1.99
CA ASN A 36 -8.93 -4.70 -2.70
C ASN A 36 -9.51 -5.82 -1.82
N ARG A 37 -8.75 -6.28 -0.81
CA ARG A 37 -9.11 -7.37 0.09
C ARG A 37 -8.69 -7.04 1.53
N PRO A 38 -9.31 -6.02 2.16
CA PRO A 38 -8.97 -5.66 3.53
C PRO A 38 -9.28 -6.82 4.47
N SER A 39 -8.24 -7.40 5.07
CA SER A 39 -8.40 -8.45 6.09
C SER A 39 -9.09 -7.88 7.32
N TYR A 40 -9.79 -8.73 8.09
CA TYR A 40 -10.42 -8.32 9.35
C TYR A 40 -9.41 -7.64 10.29
N THR A 41 -8.22 -8.24 10.44
CA THR A 41 -7.11 -7.66 11.20
C THR A 41 -6.70 -6.28 10.66
N GLY A 42 -6.62 -6.13 9.33
CA GLY A 42 -6.31 -4.84 8.70
C GLY A 42 -7.36 -3.77 8.98
N GLN A 43 -8.64 -4.15 9.02
CA GLN A 43 -9.73 -3.24 9.38
C GLN A 43 -9.64 -2.80 10.85
N VAL A 44 -9.37 -3.74 11.77
CA VAL A 44 -9.16 -3.42 13.20
C VAL A 44 -7.99 -2.45 13.37
N VAL A 45 -6.86 -2.70 12.69
CA VAL A 45 -5.71 -1.78 12.72
C VAL A 45 -6.08 -0.40 12.15
N SER A 46 -6.87 -0.36 11.07
CA SER A 46 -7.36 0.90 10.48
C SER A 46 -8.18 1.71 11.48
N VAL A 47 -9.10 1.07 12.22
CA VAL A 47 -9.90 1.69 13.28
C VAL A 47 -9.01 2.21 14.41
N LEU A 48 -8.05 1.41 14.89
CA LEU A 48 -7.13 1.87 15.94
C LEU A 48 -6.31 3.10 15.52
N ARG A 49 -5.89 3.16 14.25
CA ARG A 49 -5.19 4.33 13.70
C ARG A 49 -6.09 5.56 13.63
N ASN A 50 -7.40 5.39 13.46
CA ASN A 50 -8.36 6.48 13.54
C ASN A 50 -8.56 6.96 14.97
N GLU A 51 -8.85 6.06 15.89
CA GLU A 51 -9.16 6.39 17.29
C GLU A 51 -7.97 7.06 18.00
N PHE A 52 -6.75 6.55 17.81
CA PHE A 52 -5.58 7.06 18.52
C PHE A 52 -4.76 8.08 17.72
N GLY A 53 -4.83 8.03 16.38
CA GLY A 53 -3.99 8.85 15.50
C GLY A 53 -4.76 9.85 14.64
N GLY A 54 -6.09 9.89 14.73
CA GLY A 54 -6.94 10.75 13.89
C GLY A 54 -6.87 10.40 12.39
N HIS A 55 -6.33 9.24 12.01
CA HIS A 55 -6.23 8.85 10.62
C HIS A 55 -7.61 8.57 10.01
N GLU A 56 -7.94 9.19 8.89
CA GLU A 56 -9.21 8.98 8.20
C GLU A 56 -9.39 7.50 7.77
N VAL A 57 -10.49 6.88 8.19
CA VAL A 57 -10.85 5.50 7.81
C VAL A 57 -11.91 5.54 6.73
N LYS A 58 -11.64 4.85 5.61
CA LYS A 58 -12.68 4.55 4.62
C LYS A 58 -13.60 3.47 5.19
N ARG A 59 -14.90 3.77 5.27
CA ARG A 59 -15.96 2.80 5.56
C ARG A 59 -16.20 1.88 4.36
#